data_AF-H1SHA5-F1
#
_entry.id   AF-H1SHA5-F1
#
_cell.length_a   1.000
_cell.length_b   1.000
_cell.length_c   1.000
_cell.angle_alpha   90.00
_cell.angle_beta   90.00
_cell.angle_gamma   90.00
#
_symmetry.space_group_name_H-M   'P 1'
#
loop_
_entity.id
_entity.type
_entity.pdbx_description
1 polymer ?
#
loop_
_entity_poly.entity_id
_entity_poly.type
_entity_poly.pdbx_seq_one_letter_code
_entity_poly.pdbx_strand_id
1 'polypeptide(L)'
;MLDLDAFERNLAQMQQAADKAGVQLRPHAKAHKCPEIALAQIARGAAGICCQKVSEAPPFVQAGVTDIHISNEIAGAPKAALLARLARHARMSVCVDDARQVAALAQAAAQAGSTIGVFVEIDVGQGRCGVADAPGALRLVQSIAAHKQLAFRGLQAYHGGIQHVRDYAARRQAAADAAARTAAIVAELAEAGVACATVTGGGSGSVEFDLKSGVYTEIQPGSYVFMDADYGRNDYSGALRFEHSLFIATTVMSVAAATQPSPRVVLDAGLKSMAVDSGLPLVWGANGQDRALAYVAANDEHGIVEPLPGTSAADLPDLGSQVLLVPGHCDPTLNLYDEIVGVRGQSVACLWPVSARGLSR
;
A
#
# COMPACT_ATOMS: atom_id res chain seq x y z
N MET A 1 -13.10 2.43 11.01
CA MET A 1 -13.40 1.13 11.66
C MET A 1 -12.65 0.03 10.94
N LEU A 2 -12.05 -0.89 11.68
CA LEU A 2 -11.35 -2.08 11.17
C LEU A 2 -12.04 -3.34 11.72
N ASP A 3 -12.58 -4.19 10.85
CA ASP A 3 -13.00 -5.54 11.21
C ASP A 3 -11.74 -6.39 11.44
N LEU A 4 -11.45 -6.70 12.70
CA LEU A 4 -10.24 -7.41 13.08
C LEU A 4 -10.24 -8.87 12.61
N ASP A 5 -11.40 -9.51 12.48
CA ASP A 5 -11.48 -10.91 12.05
C ASP A 5 -11.14 -11.01 10.55
N ALA A 6 -11.70 -10.13 9.71
CA ALA A 6 -11.38 -10.05 8.28
C ALA A 6 -9.93 -9.61 8.05
N PHE A 7 -9.46 -8.62 8.81
CA PHE A 7 -8.07 -8.15 8.78
C PHE A 7 -7.07 -9.29 9.07
N GLU A 8 -7.29 -10.07 10.13
CA GLU A 8 -6.39 -11.16 10.51
C GLU A 8 -6.36 -12.29 9.48
N ARG A 9 -7.50 -12.60 8.85
CA ARG A 9 -7.57 -13.54 7.72
C ARG A 9 -6.79 -13.05 6.51
N ASN A 10 -6.91 -11.77 6.15
CA ASN A 10 -6.13 -11.15 5.08
C ASN A 10 -4.61 -11.26 5.35
N LEU A 11 -4.17 -10.96 6.58
CA LEU A 11 -2.77 -11.09 6.98
C LEU A 11 -2.26 -12.53 6.83
N ALA A 12 -3.01 -13.49 7.37
CA ALA A 12 -2.63 -14.90 7.31
C ALA A 12 -2.56 -15.41 5.86
N GLN A 13 -3.54 -15.05 5.04
CA GLN A 13 -3.62 -15.51 3.65
C GLN A 13 -2.47 -14.96 2.79
N MET A 14 -2.12 -13.67 2.94
CA MET A 14 -1.00 -13.09 2.18
C MET A 14 0.34 -13.71 2.59
N GLN A 15 0.57 -13.87 3.89
CA GLN A 15 1.81 -14.49 4.37
C GLN A 15 1.92 -15.96 3.93
N GLN A 16 0.85 -16.75 4.06
CA GLN A 16 0.85 -18.14 3.59
C GLN A 16 1.11 -18.26 2.09
N ALA A 17 0.58 -17.33 1.28
CA ALA A 17 0.84 -17.32 -0.15
C ALA A 17 2.31 -17.00 -0.48
N ALA A 18 2.92 -16.06 0.25
CA ALA A 18 4.34 -15.75 0.16
C ALA A 18 5.23 -16.94 0.57
N ASP A 19 4.95 -17.55 1.73
CA ASP A 19 5.67 -18.72 2.23
C ASP A 19 5.60 -19.89 1.25
N LYS A 20 4.41 -20.18 0.72
CA LYS A 20 4.20 -21.24 -0.28
C LYS A 20 4.99 -21.01 -1.57
N ALA A 21 5.19 -19.75 -1.96
CA ALA A 21 5.98 -19.40 -3.13
C ALA A 21 7.49 -19.35 -2.86
N GLY A 22 7.92 -19.37 -1.59
CA GLY A 22 9.32 -19.14 -1.21
C GLY A 22 9.78 -17.70 -1.46
N VAL A 23 8.84 -16.74 -1.47
CA VAL A 23 9.08 -15.31 -1.72
C VAL A 23 8.85 -14.55 -0.42
N GLN A 24 9.71 -13.58 -0.10
CA GLN A 24 9.57 -12.79 1.12
C GLN A 24 8.40 -11.79 1.00
N LEU A 25 7.66 -11.60 2.09
CA LEU A 25 6.63 -10.56 2.19
C LEU A 25 7.20 -9.36 2.97
N ARG A 26 7.30 -8.19 2.31
CA ARG A 26 7.63 -6.91 2.94
C ARG A 26 6.46 -5.93 2.73
N PRO A 27 5.42 -6.01 3.57
CA PRO A 27 4.18 -5.29 3.33
C PRO A 27 4.38 -3.78 3.46
N HIS A 28 3.53 -3.03 2.76
CA HIS A 28 3.72 -1.60 2.61
C HIS A 28 2.93 -0.79 3.63
N ALA A 29 3.65 -0.18 4.57
CA ALA A 29 3.07 0.57 5.67
C ALA A 29 2.44 1.92 5.30
N LYS A 30 2.67 2.42 4.07
CA LYS A 30 2.00 3.62 3.56
C LYS A 30 0.47 3.46 3.54
N ALA A 31 0.00 2.21 3.39
CA ALA A 31 -1.42 1.88 3.32
C ALA A 31 -2.14 2.16 4.64
N HIS A 32 -1.45 2.04 5.78
CA HIS A 32 -2.08 2.11 7.10
C HIS A 32 -1.46 3.12 8.06
N LYS A 33 -0.17 3.44 7.93
CA LYS A 33 0.55 4.40 8.79
C LYS A 33 0.44 4.11 10.30
N CYS A 34 0.10 2.88 10.65
CA CYS A 34 -0.19 2.38 11.98
C CYS A 34 0.82 1.28 12.37
N PRO A 35 1.67 1.51 13.40
CA PRO A 35 2.67 0.54 13.85
C PRO A 35 2.10 -0.80 14.32
N GLU A 36 0.92 -0.81 14.94
CA GLU A 36 0.28 -2.03 15.43
C GLU A 36 -0.02 -3.02 14.29
N ILE A 37 -0.44 -2.50 13.13
CA ILE A 37 -0.66 -3.31 11.93
C ILE A 37 0.67 -3.87 11.38
N ALA A 38 1.73 -3.06 11.35
CA ALA A 38 3.06 -3.50 10.93
C ALA A 38 3.59 -4.63 11.84
N LEU A 39 3.44 -4.48 13.16
CA LEU A 39 3.83 -5.49 14.13
C LEU A 39 3.01 -6.78 13.98
N ALA A 40 1.71 -6.67 13.70
CA ALA A 40 0.85 -7.83 13.43
C ALA A 40 1.24 -8.59 12.14
N GLN A 41 1.74 -7.88 11.13
CA GLN A 41 2.30 -8.49 9.91
C GLN A 41 3.65 -9.17 10.19
N ILE A 42 4.56 -8.50 10.89
CA ILE A 42 5.89 -9.06 11.25
C ILE A 42 5.72 -10.29 12.13
N ALA A 43 4.80 -10.28 13.10
CA ALA A 43 4.51 -11.41 13.96
C ALA A 43 4.02 -12.66 13.20
N ARG A 44 3.58 -12.51 11.94
CA ARG A 44 3.15 -13.61 11.07
C ARG A 44 4.26 -14.11 10.15
N GLY A 45 5.37 -13.38 9.99
CA GLY A 45 6.50 -13.78 9.16
C GLY A 45 6.98 -12.73 8.16
N ALA A 46 6.38 -11.53 8.14
CA ALA A 46 6.82 -10.49 7.21
C ALA A 46 8.27 -10.09 7.48
N ALA A 47 9.06 -9.95 6.41
CA ALA A 47 10.47 -9.59 6.43
C ALA A 47 10.65 -8.06 6.55
N GLY A 48 10.20 -7.48 7.66
CA GLY A 48 10.18 -6.03 7.85
C GLY A 48 9.00 -5.36 7.12
N ILE A 49 9.11 -4.07 6.81
CA ILE A 49 8.08 -3.30 6.09
C ILE A 49 8.67 -2.37 5.03
N CYS A 50 7.81 -1.86 4.14
CA CYS A 50 8.11 -0.73 3.28
C CYS A 50 7.46 0.56 3.80
N CYS A 51 8.20 1.67 3.78
CA CYS A 51 7.69 3.03 3.92
C CYS A 51 7.94 3.80 2.61
N GLN A 52 7.07 4.75 2.25
CA GLN A 52 7.27 5.54 1.02
C GLN A 52 8.17 6.76 1.26
N LYS A 53 8.23 7.25 2.51
CA LYS A 53 8.95 8.48 2.88
C LYS A 53 9.80 8.24 4.11
N VAL A 54 10.96 8.92 4.19
CA VAL A 54 11.87 8.74 5.32
C VAL A 54 11.21 9.17 6.63
N SER A 55 10.42 10.26 6.64
CA SER A 55 9.72 10.69 7.85
C SER A 55 8.56 9.78 8.27
N GLU A 56 8.13 8.83 7.44
CA GLU A 56 7.12 7.84 7.80
C GLU A 56 7.69 6.75 8.72
N ALA A 57 9.00 6.48 8.64
CA ALA A 57 9.67 5.40 9.37
C ALA A 57 9.84 5.59 10.90
N PRO A 58 10.08 6.80 11.46
CA PRO A 58 10.36 6.96 12.89
C PRO A 58 9.31 6.36 13.84
N PRO A 59 7.98 6.53 13.63
CA PRO A 59 6.98 5.87 14.46
C PRO A 59 7.11 4.34 14.49
N PHE A 60 7.44 3.72 13.34
CA PHE A 60 7.65 2.27 13.25
C PHE A 60 8.92 1.84 13.97
N VAL A 61 10.02 2.58 13.81
CA VAL A 61 11.28 2.31 14.55
C VAL A 61 11.05 2.43 16.06
N GLN A 62 10.32 3.46 16.50
CA GLN A 62 9.99 3.66 17.91
C GLN A 62 9.11 2.51 18.47
N ALA A 63 8.23 1.96 17.64
CA ALA A 63 7.41 0.78 17.98
C ALA A 63 8.18 -0.55 17.95
N GLY A 64 9.47 -0.54 17.59
CA GLY A 64 10.33 -1.73 17.59
C GLY A 64 10.48 -2.42 16.23
N VAL A 65 10.05 -1.79 15.12
CA VAL A 65 10.32 -2.32 13.77
C VAL A 65 11.78 -2.07 13.41
N THR A 66 12.53 -3.15 13.16
CA THR A 66 13.99 -3.09 12.97
C THR A 66 14.46 -3.28 11.52
N ASP A 67 13.55 -3.44 10.56
CA ASP A 67 13.87 -3.63 9.14
C ASP A 67 12.86 -2.88 8.27
N ILE A 68 13.30 -1.80 7.64
CA ILE A 68 12.46 -0.88 6.87
C ILE A 68 13.13 -0.54 5.54
N HIS A 69 12.43 -0.82 4.46
CA HIS A 69 12.79 -0.36 3.12
C HIS A 69 12.05 0.93 2.79
N ILE A 70 12.78 1.98 2.40
CA ILE A 70 12.19 3.17 1.81
C ILE A 70 12.04 2.89 0.31
N SER A 71 10.84 2.48 -0.11
CA SER A 71 10.49 2.10 -1.50
C SER A 71 10.31 3.34 -2.40
N ASN A 72 11.26 4.26 -2.33
CA ASN A 72 11.30 5.53 -3.06
C ASN A 72 12.70 6.13 -3.02
N GLU A 73 13.02 6.98 -4.00
CA GLU A 73 14.21 7.82 -3.99
C GLU A 73 14.11 8.91 -2.91
N ILE A 74 15.27 9.41 -2.49
CA ILE A 74 15.35 10.60 -1.66
C ILE A 74 16.14 11.70 -2.37
N ALA A 75 15.58 12.91 -2.33
CA ALA A 75 16.26 14.11 -2.78
C ALA A 75 16.39 15.11 -1.61
N GLY A 76 17.62 15.61 -1.40
CA GLY A 76 17.93 16.64 -0.41
C GLY A 76 18.63 16.12 0.85
N ALA A 77 19.65 16.87 1.28
CA ALA A 77 20.50 16.53 2.42
C ALA A 77 19.74 16.25 3.74
N PRO A 78 18.67 16.99 4.11
CA PRO A 78 17.94 16.70 5.36
C PRO A 78 17.28 15.31 5.39
N LYS A 79 16.79 14.82 4.25
CA LYS A 79 16.16 13.49 4.15
C LYS A 79 17.21 12.40 4.25
N ALA A 80 18.34 12.56 3.56
CA ALA A 80 19.48 11.64 3.65
C ALA A 80 20.05 11.58 5.07
N ALA A 81 20.18 12.72 5.74
CA ALA A 81 20.62 12.79 7.13
C ALA A 81 19.63 12.12 8.10
N LEU A 82 18.32 12.25 7.88
CA LEU A 82 17.32 11.53 8.68
C LEU A 82 17.44 10.01 8.48
N LEU A 83 17.52 9.54 7.23
CA LEU A 83 17.67 8.12 6.92
C LEU A 83 18.94 7.53 7.53
N ALA A 84 20.07 8.21 7.41
CA ALA A 84 21.34 7.79 8.00
C ALA A 84 21.29 7.71 9.53
N ARG A 85 20.57 8.62 10.20
CA ARG A 85 20.35 8.51 11.66
C ARG A 85 19.48 7.32 12.02
N LEU A 86 18.40 7.08 11.27
CA LEU A 86 17.53 5.91 11.47
C LEU A 86 18.29 4.59 11.26
N ALA A 87 19.24 4.56 10.33
CA ALA A 87 20.10 3.42 10.05
C ALA A 87 21.03 3.01 11.21
N ARG A 88 21.09 3.78 12.30
CA ARG A 88 21.75 3.36 13.55
C ARG A 88 20.85 2.57 14.49
N HIS A 89 19.54 2.63 14.28
CA HIS A 89 18.53 2.06 15.18
C HIS A 89 17.74 0.92 14.51
N ALA A 90 17.73 0.87 13.17
CA ALA A 90 17.10 -0.17 12.39
C ALA A 90 17.92 -0.44 11.11
N ARG A 91 17.73 -1.60 10.50
CA ARG A 91 18.21 -1.89 9.15
C ARG A 91 17.37 -1.08 8.17
N MET A 92 18.01 -0.10 7.54
CA MET A 92 17.36 0.77 6.57
C MET A 92 17.87 0.49 5.16
N SER A 93 16.95 0.40 4.20
CA SER A 93 17.27 0.45 2.78
C SER A 93 16.50 1.56 2.05
N VAL A 94 16.94 1.93 0.84
CA VAL A 94 16.33 2.99 0.02
C VAL A 94 16.54 2.73 -1.47
N CYS A 95 15.64 3.21 -2.31
CA CYS A 95 15.84 3.20 -3.77
C CYS A 95 16.76 4.34 -4.23
N VAL A 96 17.49 4.10 -5.31
CA VAL A 96 18.15 5.13 -6.10
C VAL A 96 17.93 4.90 -7.59
N ASP A 97 17.85 6.00 -8.33
CA ASP A 97 17.84 6.01 -9.81
C ASP A 97 18.81 7.06 -10.39
N ASP A 98 19.52 7.80 -9.54
CA ASP A 98 20.48 8.84 -9.93
C ASP A 98 21.74 8.84 -9.05
N ALA A 99 22.93 8.99 -9.66
CA ALA A 99 24.21 8.95 -8.96
C ALA A 99 24.37 10.06 -7.90
N ARG A 100 23.68 11.19 -8.05
CA ARG A 100 23.68 12.27 -7.04
C ARG A 100 23.01 11.83 -5.74
N GLN A 101 22.03 10.94 -5.82
CA GLN A 101 21.38 10.36 -4.64
C GLN A 101 22.36 9.44 -3.90
N VAL A 102 23.11 8.62 -4.63
CA VAL A 102 24.18 7.76 -4.08
C VAL A 102 25.21 8.58 -3.31
N ALA A 103 25.72 9.66 -3.92
CA ALA A 103 26.70 10.54 -3.27
C ALA A 103 26.15 11.18 -1.98
N ALA A 104 24.90 11.68 -2.01
CA ALA A 104 24.27 12.29 -0.85
C ALA A 104 24.02 11.28 0.28
N LEU A 105 23.60 10.07 -0.06
CA LEU A 105 23.43 8.95 0.88
C LEU A 105 24.76 8.56 1.54
N ALA A 106 25.82 8.39 0.74
CA ALA A 106 27.14 8.04 1.23
C ALA A 106 27.69 9.09 2.20
N GLN A 107 27.55 10.38 1.86
CA GLN A 107 27.96 11.49 2.74
C GLN A 107 27.17 11.48 4.05
N ALA A 108 25.85 11.35 4.00
CA ALA A 108 25.01 11.32 5.19
C ALA A 108 25.30 10.11 6.08
N ALA A 109 25.47 8.92 5.48
CA ALA A 109 25.78 7.69 6.19
C ALA A 109 27.16 7.76 6.87
N ALA A 110 28.16 8.33 6.20
CA ALA A 110 29.49 8.57 6.76
C ALA A 110 29.44 9.54 7.95
N GLN A 111 28.70 10.64 7.85
CA GLN A 111 28.54 11.62 8.93
C GLN A 111 27.80 11.03 10.14
N ALA A 112 26.79 10.18 9.91
CA ALA A 112 26.03 9.55 10.98
C ALA A 112 26.78 8.38 11.63
N GLY A 113 27.79 7.81 10.96
CA GLY A 113 28.44 6.57 11.38
C GLY A 113 27.53 5.35 11.20
N SER A 114 26.87 5.25 10.05
CA SER A 114 25.88 4.21 9.74
C SER A 114 26.13 3.56 8.38
N THR A 115 25.41 2.48 8.09
CA THR A 115 25.39 1.82 6.77
C THR A 115 23.97 1.73 6.24
N ILE A 116 23.77 1.97 4.94
CA ILE A 116 22.45 1.96 4.31
C ILE A 116 22.43 0.91 3.18
N GLY A 117 21.38 0.09 3.14
CA GLY A 117 21.09 -0.76 1.99
C GLY A 117 20.56 0.05 0.81
N VAL A 118 20.99 -0.25 -0.41
CA VAL A 118 20.56 0.48 -1.60
C VAL A 118 20.02 -0.49 -2.64
N PHE A 119 18.78 -0.22 -3.06
CA PHE A 119 18.18 -0.83 -4.23
C PHE A 119 18.29 0.13 -5.40
N VAL A 120 18.55 -0.38 -6.60
CA VAL A 120 18.39 0.41 -7.82
C VAL A 120 16.95 0.23 -8.31
N GLU A 121 16.18 1.31 -8.45
CA GLU A 121 14.84 1.25 -9.06
C GLU A 121 14.98 1.16 -10.58
N ILE A 122 14.24 0.22 -11.17
CA ILE A 122 14.16 0.03 -12.62
C ILE A 122 12.73 0.30 -13.08
N ASP A 123 12.58 0.97 -14.22
CA ASP A 123 11.27 1.16 -14.83
C ASP A 123 10.86 -0.11 -15.57
N VAL A 124 9.85 -0.79 -15.03
CA VAL A 124 9.30 -2.02 -15.60
C VAL A 124 7.99 -1.77 -16.36
N GLY A 125 7.71 -0.53 -16.74
CA GLY A 125 6.58 -0.12 -17.58
C GLY A 125 5.64 0.90 -16.94
N GLN A 126 5.93 1.37 -15.73
CA GLN A 126 5.09 2.38 -15.08
C GLN A 126 5.37 3.78 -15.61
N GLY A 127 6.60 4.08 -16.04
CA GLY A 127 6.96 5.43 -16.48
C GLY A 127 6.96 6.45 -15.34
N ARG A 128 7.33 6.03 -14.12
CA ARG A 128 7.32 6.89 -12.92
C ARG A 128 8.73 7.30 -12.48
N CYS A 129 9.51 6.34 -11.99
CA CYS A 129 10.88 6.49 -11.49
C CYS A 129 11.69 5.29 -11.98
N GLY A 130 13.00 5.32 -11.74
CA GLY A 130 13.88 4.19 -12.07
C GLY A 130 14.58 4.32 -13.41
N VAL A 131 15.70 3.61 -13.52
CA VAL A 131 16.47 3.54 -14.77
C VAL A 131 15.80 2.59 -15.76
N ALA A 132 15.93 2.88 -17.05
CA ALA A 132 15.22 2.14 -18.10
C ALA A 132 15.88 0.80 -18.48
N ASP A 133 17.16 0.59 -18.16
CA ASP A 133 17.96 -0.51 -18.69
C ASP A 133 19.10 -0.96 -17.76
N ALA A 134 19.71 -2.11 -18.09
CA ALA A 134 20.82 -2.67 -17.33
C ALA A 134 22.08 -1.78 -17.34
N PRO A 135 22.49 -1.12 -18.45
CA PRO A 135 23.58 -0.15 -18.41
C PRO A 135 23.36 0.98 -17.41
N GLY A 136 22.14 1.49 -17.29
CA GLY A 136 21.74 2.44 -16.25
C GLY A 136 21.92 1.89 -14.85
N ALA A 137 21.44 0.67 -14.62
CA ALA A 137 21.57 0.01 -13.33
C ALA A 137 23.04 -0.26 -12.96
N LEU A 138 23.86 -0.73 -13.90
CA LEU A 138 25.29 -1.00 -13.69
C LEU A 138 26.06 0.24 -13.28
N ARG A 139 25.78 1.40 -13.89
CA ARG A 139 26.43 2.67 -13.50
C ARG A 139 26.14 3.03 -12.04
N LEU A 140 24.90 2.81 -11.59
CA LEU A 140 24.51 3.06 -10.20
C LEU A 140 25.14 2.04 -9.25
N VAL A 141 25.15 0.75 -9.61
CA VAL A 141 25.82 -0.30 -8.82
C VAL A 141 27.30 0.02 -8.63
N GLN A 142 28.01 0.42 -9.69
CA GLN A 142 29.41 0.84 -9.62
C GLN A 142 29.60 2.06 -8.71
N SER A 143 28.70 3.05 -8.81
CA SER A 143 28.73 4.22 -7.92
C SER A 143 28.49 3.84 -6.46
N ILE A 144 27.60 2.89 -6.18
CA ILE A 144 27.32 2.40 -4.82
C ILE A 144 28.55 1.70 -4.26
N ALA A 145 29.19 0.84 -5.05
CA ALA A 145 30.37 0.05 -4.65
C ALA A 145 31.58 0.93 -4.25
N ALA A 146 31.66 2.16 -4.74
CA ALA A 146 32.70 3.12 -4.36
C ALA A 146 32.59 3.63 -2.91
N HIS A 147 31.46 3.35 -2.22
CA HIS A 147 31.19 3.86 -0.88
C HIS A 147 30.95 2.73 0.13
N LYS A 148 31.89 2.52 1.06
CA LYS A 148 31.79 1.48 2.11
C LYS A 148 30.57 1.61 3.04
N GLN A 149 29.94 2.78 3.08
CA GLN A 149 28.75 3.05 3.89
C GLN A 149 27.45 2.59 3.19
N LEU A 150 27.52 2.23 1.91
CA LEU A 150 26.39 1.78 1.14
C LEU A 150 26.58 0.32 0.75
N ALA A 151 25.49 -0.44 0.73
CA ALA A 151 25.48 -1.83 0.31
C ALA A 151 24.41 -2.04 -0.75
N PHE A 152 24.80 -2.41 -1.96
CA PHE A 152 23.84 -2.82 -2.99
C PHE A 152 23.07 -4.07 -2.52
N ARG A 153 21.74 -4.00 -2.57
CA ARG A 153 20.83 -5.06 -2.12
C ARG A 153 20.08 -5.75 -3.27
N GLY A 154 19.99 -5.09 -4.42
CA GLY A 154 19.32 -5.61 -5.60
C GLY A 154 18.46 -4.55 -6.28
N LEU A 155 17.35 -4.97 -6.89
CA LEU A 155 16.49 -4.13 -7.71
C LEU A 155 15.12 -3.90 -7.06
N GLN A 156 14.62 -2.66 -7.20
CA GLN A 156 13.22 -2.33 -7.00
C GLN A 156 12.53 -2.34 -8.38
N ALA A 157 11.48 -3.14 -8.53
CA ALA A 157 10.75 -3.35 -9.78
C ALA A 157 9.23 -3.26 -9.53
N TYR A 158 8.68 -2.05 -9.48
CA TYR A 158 7.26 -1.84 -9.19
C TYR A 158 6.52 -1.33 -10.42
N HIS A 159 5.40 -1.98 -10.75
CA HIS A 159 4.50 -1.52 -11.80
C HIS A 159 3.15 -1.09 -11.19
N GLY A 160 3.00 0.19 -10.86
CA GLY A 160 1.75 0.71 -10.29
C GLY A 160 0.56 0.69 -11.27
N GLY A 161 0.82 0.87 -12.56
CA GLY A 161 -0.24 0.94 -13.58
C GLY A 161 -1.06 -0.35 -13.75
N ILE A 162 -0.53 -1.53 -13.38
CA ILE A 162 -1.23 -2.81 -13.55
C ILE A 162 -2.15 -3.16 -12.38
N GLN A 163 -2.01 -2.49 -11.24
CA GLN A 163 -2.67 -2.89 -9.98
C GLN A 163 -4.20 -2.81 -10.08
N HIS A 164 -4.73 -1.92 -10.93
CA HIS A 164 -6.16 -1.65 -11.10
C HIS A 164 -6.67 -1.92 -12.53
N VAL A 165 -5.92 -2.64 -13.36
CA VAL A 165 -6.44 -3.14 -14.64
C VAL A 165 -7.56 -4.12 -14.33
N ARG A 166 -8.77 -3.94 -14.87
CA ARG A 166 -9.95 -4.69 -14.39
C ARG A 166 -9.97 -6.14 -14.81
N ASP A 167 -9.62 -6.40 -16.06
CA ASP A 167 -9.61 -7.75 -16.63
C ASP A 167 -8.47 -8.59 -16.04
N TYR A 168 -8.81 -9.78 -15.55
CA TYR A 168 -7.84 -10.68 -14.91
C TYR A 168 -6.73 -11.15 -15.86
N ALA A 169 -7.07 -11.48 -17.11
CA ALA A 169 -6.11 -11.97 -18.08
C ALA A 169 -5.15 -10.86 -18.54
N ALA A 170 -5.65 -9.63 -18.73
CA ALA A 170 -4.85 -8.45 -19.03
C ALA A 170 -3.90 -8.11 -17.88
N ARG A 171 -4.36 -8.14 -16.62
CA ARG A 171 -3.47 -7.98 -15.45
C ARG A 171 -2.37 -9.03 -15.42
N ARG A 172 -2.73 -10.29 -15.63
CA ARG A 172 -1.77 -11.41 -15.65
C ARG A 172 -0.71 -11.20 -16.72
N GLN A 173 -1.11 -10.83 -17.94
CA GLN A 173 -0.19 -10.58 -19.03
C GLN A 173 0.74 -9.41 -18.72
N ALA A 174 0.21 -8.29 -18.24
CA ALA A 174 1.02 -7.11 -17.93
C ALA A 174 2.01 -7.37 -16.77
N ALA A 175 1.62 -8.16 -15.77
CA ALA A 175 2.53 -8.62 -14.71
C ALA A 175 3.64 -9.53 -15.27
N ALA A 176 3.31 -10.45 -16.18
CA ALA A 176 4.30 -11.29 -16.85
C ALA A 176 5.30 -10.47 -17.68
N ASP A 177 4.83 -9.44 -18.40
CA ASP A 177 5.68 -8.55 -19.18
C ASP A 177 6.64 -7.74 -18.28
N ALA A 178 6.16 -7.27 -17.12
CA ALA A 178 6.99 -6.58 -16.13
C ALA A 178 8.06 -7.51 -15.53
N ALA A 179 7.69 -8.75 -15.21
CA ALA A 179 8.63 -9.77 -14.74
C ALA A 179 9.68 -10.12 -15.80
N ALA A 180 9.28 -10.23 -17.08
CA ALA A 180 10.21 -10.52 -18.19
C ALA A 180 11.23 -9.39 -18.39
N ARG A 181 10.80 -8.12 -18.34
CA ARG A 181 11.72 -6.96 -18.37
C ARG A 181 12.70 -6.98 -17.21
N THR A 182 12.21 -7.29 -16.01
CA THR A 182 13.04 -7.40 -14.81
C THR A 182 14.08 -8.53 -14.94
N ALA A 183 13.66 -9.70 -15.42
CA ALA A 183 14.53 -10.85 -15.62
C ALA A 183 15.65 -10.57 -16.62
N ALA A 184 15.37 -9.84 -17.71
CA ALA A 184 16.37 -9.44 -18.68
C ALA A 184 17.46 -8.57 -18.02
N ILE A 185 17.07 -7.56 -17.22
CA ILE A 185 18.03 -6.71 -16.51
C ILE A 185 18.84 -7.54 -15.49
N VAL A 186 18.21 -8.45 -14.75
CA VAL A 186 18.92 -9.34 -13.81
C VAL A 186 19.95 -10.21 -14.52
N ALA A 187 19.62 -10.75 -15.69
CA ALA A 187 20.55 -11.55 -16.49
C ALA A 187 21.76 -10.73 -16.97
N GLU A 188 21.52 -9.53 -17.50
CA GLU A 188 22.59 -8.61 -17.94
C GLU A 188 23.49 -8.17 -16.77
N LEU A 189 22.93 -7.94 -15.57
CA LEU A 189 23.72 -7.68 -14.37
C LEU A 189 24.62 -8.87 -14.01
N ALA A 190 24.09 -10.10 -14.10
CA ALA A 190 24.84 -11.31 -13.81
C ALA A 190 25.99 -11.54 -14.80
N GLU A 191 25.77 -11.29 -16.09
CA GLU A 191 26.83 -11.33 -17.13
C GLU A 191 27.95 -10.33 -16.84
N ALA A 192 27.62 -9.17 -16.26
CA ALA A 192 28.57 -8.18 -15.79
C ALA A 192 29.21 -8.52 -14.41
N GLY A 193 28.94 -9.69 -13.85
CA GLY A 193 29.49 -10.14 -12.57
C GLY A 193 28.83 -9.51 -11.34
N VAL A 194 27.66 -8.87 -11.49
CA VAL A 194 26.89 -8.27 -10.39
C VAL A 194 25.80 -9.25 -9.96
N ALA A 195 25.92 -9.76 -8.73
CA ALA A 195 24.87 -10.56 -8.13
C ALA A 195 23.68 -9.68 -7.68
N CYS A 196 22.49 -9.94 -8.23
CA CYS A 196 21.24 -9.33 -7.77
C CYS A 196 20.56 -10.23 -6.73
N ALA A 197 20.87 -10.01 -5.45
CA ALA A 197 20.36 -10.88 -4.38
C ALA A 197 18.85 -10.74 -4.14
N THR A 198 18.29 -9.55 -4.37
CA THR A 198 16.89 -9.26 -4.13
C THR A 198 16.25 -8.56 -5.32
N VAL A 199 15.10 -9.04 -5.76
CA VAL A 199 14.20 -8.31 -6.67
C VAL A 199 12.91 -8.08 -5.90
N THR A 200 12.67 -6.83 -5.53
CA THR A 200 11.54 -6.45 -4.67
C THR A 200 10.56 -5.55 -5.42
N GLY A 201 9.26 -5.75 -5.23
CA GLY A 201 8.24 -5.02 -5.97
C GLY A 201 6.84 -5.58 -5.78
N GLY A 202 6.01 -5.51 -6.82
CA GLY A 202 4.63 -6.00 -6.78
C GLY A 202 3.68 -5.19 -5.87
N GLY A 203 2.38 -5.38 -6.07
CA GLY A 203 1.33 -4.73 -5.29
C GLY A 203 0.11 -5.63 -5.14
N SER A 204 -0.90 -5.17 -4.39
CA SER A 204 -2.06 -5.99 -4.04
C SER A 204 -2.84 -6.52 -5.26
N GLY A 205 -2.77 -5.83 -6.40
CA GLY A 205 -3.46 -6.22 -7.63
C GLY A 205 -2.67 -7.19 -8.53
N SER A 206 -1.34 -7.22 -8.40
CA SER A 206 -0.44 -8.07 -9.19
C SER A 206 0.15 -9.24 -8.42
N VAL A 207 0.08 -9.24 -7.08
CA VAL A 207 0.81 -10.17 -6.20
C VAL A 207 0.57 -11.64 -6.52
N GLU A 208 -0.63 -12.03 -6.97
CA GLU A 208 -0.92 -13.41 -7.36
C GLU A 208 -0.04 -13.90 -8.53
N PHE A 209 0.38 -12.99 -9.41
CA PHE A 209 1.23 -13.27 -10.55
C PHE A 209 2.71 -13.11 -10.18
N ASP A 210 3.04 -12.07 -9.42
CA ASP A 210 4.42 -11.77 -9.02
C ASP A 210 5.02 -12.93 -8.20
N LEU A 211 4.24 -13.52 -7.29
CA LEU A 211 4.62 -14.72 -6.52
C LEU A 211 4.99 -15.93 -7.39
N LYS A 212 4.47 -16.02 -8.62
CA LYS A 212 4.68 -17.16 -9.53
C LYS A 212 5.69 -16.85 -10.65
N SER A 213 6.27 -15.65 -10.63
CA SER A 213 7.12 -15.16 -11.71
C SER A 213 8.47 -15.89 -11.81
N GLY A 214 8.98 -16.40 -10.69
CA GLY A 214 10.36 -16.88 -10.58
C GLY A 214 11.41 -15.75 -10.62
N VAL A 215 10.98 -14.49 -10.60
CA VAL A 215 11.83 -13.30 -10.71
C VAL A 215 11.84 -12.50 -9.41
N TYR A 216 10.65 -12.19 -8.87
CA TYR A 216 10.55 -11.50 -7.59
C TYR A 216 10.96 -12.42 -6.44
N THR A 217 11.87 -11.93 -5.59
CA THR A 217 12.29 -12.61 -4.36
C THR A 217 11.66 -11.99 -3.11
N GLU A 218 11.10 -10.79 -3.25
CA GLU A 218 10.32 -10.09 -2.23
C GLU A 218 9.14 -9.33 -2.86
N ILE A 219 8.00 -9.28 -2.19
CA ILE A 219 6.78 -8.57 -2.64
C ILE A 219 6.33 -7.50 -1.63
N GLN A 220 5.71 -6.43 -2.13
CA GLN A 220 5.38 -5.20 -1.39
C GLN A 220 3.88 -4.82 -1.37
N PRO A 221 2.91 -5.76 -1.30
CA PRO A 221 1.51 -5.38 -1.22
C PRO A 221 1.22 -4.65 0.10
N GLY A 222 0.41 -3.58 0.03
CA GLY A 222 -0.03 -2.80 1.19
C GLY A 222 -1.52 -2.95 1.43
N SER A 223 -2.32 -2.48 0.48
CA SER A 223 -3.79 -2.41 0.57
C SER A 223 -4.49 -3.76 0.78
N TYR A 224 -3.83 -4.90 0.56
CA TYR A 224 -4.39 -6.25 0.78
C TYR A 224 -4.91 -6.45 2.21
N VAL A 225 -4.37 -5.72 3.20
CA VAL A 225 -4.82 -5.82 4.59
C VAL A 225 -6.27 -5.34 4.77
N PHE A 226 -6.70 -4.41 3.90
CA PHE A 226 -7.99 -3.71 4.00
C PHE A 226 -8.95 -4.02 2.86
N MET A 227 -8.42 -4.06 1.64
CA MET A 227 -9.15 -3.79 0.41
C MET A 227 -9.82 -2.40 0.42
N ASP A 228 -10.29 -1.98 -0.75
CA ASP A 228 -11.08 -0.77 -0.95
C ASP A 228 -11.98 -0.97 -2.17
N ALA A 229 -12.85 -0.02 -2.44
CA ALA A 229 -13.78 -0.09 -3.56
C ALA A 229 -13.05 -0.22 -4.89
N ASP A 230 -11.89 0.41 -5.03
CA ASP A 230 -11.15 0.40 -6.28
C ASP A 230 -10.49 -0.94 -6.57
N TYR A 231 -9.84 -1.57 -5.58
CA TYR A 231 -9.39 -2.95 -5.72
C TYR A 231 -10.56 -3.92 -5.84
N GLY A 232 -11.67 -3.70 -5.12
CA GLY A 232 -12.87 -4.54 -5.17
C GLY A 232 -13.53 -4.61 -6.55
N ARG A 233 -13.28 -3.63 -7.43
CA ARG A 233 -13.75 -3.61 -8.83
C ARG A 233 -12.91 -4.43 -9.80
N ASN A 234 -11.75 -4.94 -9.39
CA ASN A 234 -10.98 -5.84 -10.24
C ASN A 234 -11.72 -7.18 -10.39
N ASP A 235 -11.70 -7.75 -11.59
CA ASP A 235 -12.10 -9.15 -11.77
C ASP A 235 -11.02 -10.02 -11.14
N TYR A 236 -11.36 -10.66 -10.03
CA TYR A 236 -10.57 -11.77 -9.51
C TYR A 236 -11.18 -13.04 -10.08
N SER A 237 -10.36 -13.84 -10.75
CA SER A 237 -10.70 -15.21 -11.17
C SER A 237 -9.69 -16.23 -10.61
N GLY A 238 -8.65 -15.74 -9.92
CA GLY A 238 -7.62 -16.53 -9.26
C GLY A 238 -7.97 -16.89 -7.82
N ALA A 239 -7.01 -17.54 -7.15
CA ALA A 239 -7.18 -18.12 -5.83
C ALA A 239 -6.89 -17.13 -4.68
N LEU A 240 -6.15 -16.05 -4.95
CA LEU A 240 -5.76 -15.08 -3.93
C LEU A 240 -6.73 -13.90 -3.93
N ARG A 241 -7.65 -13.89 -2.96
CA ARG A 241 -8.60 -12.79 -2.73
C ARG A 241 -8.64 -12.39 -1.27
N PHE A 242 -8.76 -11.09 -1.03
CA PHE A 242 -8.81 -10.53 0.32
C PHE A 242 -10.20 -9.97 0.60
N GLU A 243 -10.56 -9.91 1.88
CA GLU A 243 -11.84 -9.41 2.38
C GLU A 243 -11.77 -7.90 2.61
N HIS A 244 -12.90 -7.22 2.48
CA HIS A 244 -13.03 -5.85 2.97
C HIS A 244 -12.99 -5.86 4.50
N SER A 245 -12.00 -5.20 5.09
CA SER A 245 -11.88 -5.05 6.55
C SER A 245 -11.89 -3.60 7.02
N LEU A 246 -11.68 -2.63 6.12
CA LEU A 246 -11.69 -1.20 6.44
C LEU A 246 -13.00 -0.54 6.04
N PHE A 247 -13.61 0.15 7.00
CA PHE A 247 -14.87 0.86 6.81
C PHE A 247 -14.84 2.24 7.45
N ILE A 248 -15.52 3.20 6.82
CA ILE A 248 -15.93 4.46 7.44
C ILE A 248 -17.31 4.21 8.06
N ALA A 249 -17.42 4.37 9.38
CA ALA A 249 -18.70 4.35 10.07
C ALA A 249 -19.28 5.77 10.07
N THR A 250 -20.50 5.93 9.59
CA THR A 250 -21.15 7.24 9.39
C THR A 250 -22.62 7.15 9.76
N THR A 251 -23.22 8.29 10.06
CA THR A 251 -24.62 8.40 10.49
C THR A 251 -25.46 9.08 9.42
N VAL A 252 -26.66 8.57 9.20
CA VAL A 252 -27.69 9.29 8.44
C VAL A 252 -28.13 10.51 9.25
N MET A 253 -27.78 11.70 8.76
CA MET A 253 -28.07 12.98 9.43
C MET A 253 -29.22 13.76 8.80
N SER A 254 -29.68 13.34 7.61
CA SER A 254 -30.85 13.92 6.96
C SER A 254 -31.50 12.91 6.01
N VAL A 255 -32.83 12.96 5.92
CA VAL A 255 -33.63 12.12 5.02
C VAL A 255 -34.52 13.03 4.17
N ALA A 256 -34.30 13.03 2.86
CA ALA A 256 -35.24 13.61 1.93
C ALA A 256 -36.30 12.55 1.63
N ALA A 257 -37.48 12.72 2.24
CA ALA A 257 -38.55 11.73 2.28
C ALA A 257 -38.89 11.11 0.92
N ALA A 258 -39.34 9.86 0.93
CA ALA A 258 -39.75 9.06 -0.22
C ALA A 258 -40.80 9.72 -1.13
N THR A 259 -41.48 10.77 -0.66
CA THR A 259 -42.48 11.55 -1.43
C THR A 259 -41.86 12.65 -2.29
N GLN A 260 -40.53 12.88 -2.21
CA GLN A 260 -39.83 13.82 -3.08
C GLN A 260 -39.43 13.17 -4.41
N PRO A 261 -39.34 13.95 -5.51
CA PRO A 261 -38.97 13.42 -6.82
C PRO A 261 -37.56 12.81 -6.89
N SER A 262 -36.70 13.08 -5.90
CA SER A 262 -35.35 12.51 -5.76
C SER A 262 -35.15 12.11 -4.29
N PRO A 263 -35.58 10.89 -3.90
CA PRO A 263 -35.43 10.38 -2.55
C PRO A 263 -33.96 10.08 -2.28
N ARG A 264 -33.45 10.54 -1.13
CA ARG A 264 -32.05 10.41 -0.75
C ARG A 264 -31.87 10.52 0.75
N VAL A 265 -30.76 9.99 1.24
CA VAL A 265 -30.27 10.26 2.59
C VAL A 265 -28.93 10.98 2.52
N VAL A 266 -28.65 11.77 3.55
CA VAL A 266 -27.36 12.45 3.71
C VAL A 266 -26.63 11.85 4.90
N LEU A 267 -25.39 11.44 4.66
CA LEU A 267 -24.46 10.90 5.63
C LEU A 267 -23.53 12.00 6.14
N ASP A 268 -23.08 11.89 7.40
CA ASP A 268 -22.11 12.79 8.03
C ASP A 268 -20.64 12.52 7.65
N ALA A 269 -20.40 11.69 6.62
CA ALA A 269 -19.08 11.42 6.08
C ALA A 269 -18.95 11.96 4.65
N GLY A 270 -18.02 12.90 4.47
CA GLY A 270 -17.68 13.53 3.21
C GLY A 270 -16.19 13.45 2.88
N LEU A 271 -15.66 14.42 2.14
CA LEU A 271 -14.26 14.52 1.71
C LEU A 271 -13.26 14.63 2.87
N LYS A 272 -13.70 15.08 4.05
CA LYS A 272 -12.86 15.09 5.26
C LYS A 272 -12.80 13.75 5.98
N SER A 273 -13.67 12.81 5.60
CA SER A 273 -13.70 11.44 6.11
C SER A 273 -13.12 10.43 5.10
N MET A 274 -12.97 10.80 3.83
CA MET A 274 -12.43 9.91 2.82
C MET A 274 -11.85 10.65 1.62
N ALA A 275 -10.89 10.02 0.96
CA ALA A 275 -10.46 10.45 -0.35
C ALA A 275 -11.31 9.79 -1.45
N VAL A 276 -11.50 10.52 -2.56
CA VAL A 276 -12.30 10.10 -3.73
C VAL A 276 -11.49 10.09 -5.03
N ASP A 277 -10.16 10.14 -4.92
CA ASP A 277 -9.21 10.11 -6.05
C ASP A 277 -9.36 8.85 -6.92
N SER A 278 -9.74 7.72 -6.31
CA SER A 278 -10.06 6.47 -7.01
C SER A 278 -11.57 6.18 -7.04
N GLY A 279 -12.40 7.22 -7.00
CA GLY A 279 -13.86 7.12 -7.05
C GLY A 279 -14.54 7.09 -5.68
N LEU A 280 -15.87 7.05 -5.71
CA LEU A 280 -16.74 7.11 -4.54
C LEU A 280 -16.71 5.80 -3.73
N PRO A 281 -17.03 5.85 -2.42
CA PRO A 281 -17.11 4.66 -1.58
C PRO A 281 -18.29 3.74 -1.99
N LEU A 282 -18.27 2.50 -1.50
CA LEU A 282 -19.41 1.59 -1.59
C LEU A 282 -20.19 1.60 -0.28
N VAL A 283 -21.53 1.62 -0.36
CA VAL A 283 -22.39 1.37 0.79
C VAL A 283 -22.28 -0.11 1.16
N TRP A 284 -22.09 -0.41 2.44
CA TRP A 284 -21.88 -1.76 2.94
C TRP A 284 -22.98 -2.15 3.92
N GLY A 285 -23.66 -3.26 3.63
CA GLY A 285 -24.71 -3.85 4.45
C GLY A 285 -24.26 -5.15 5.13
N ALA A 286 -25.20 -5.81 5.81
CA ALA A 286 -24.93 -7.03 6.60
C ALA A 286 -24.34 -8.19 5.79
N ASN A 287 -24.64 -8.26 4.48
CA ASN A 287 -24.23 -9.35 3.58
C ASN A 287 -23.20 -8.91 2.53
N GLY A 288 -22.53 -7.78 2.74
CA GLY A 288 -21.53 -7.24 1.82
C GLY A 288 -21.95 -5.92 1.17
N GLN A 289 -21.45 -5.66 -0.05
CA GLN A 289 -21.81 -4.46 -0.79
C GLN A 289 -23.33 -4.36 -0.96
N ASP A 290 -23.88 -3.21 -0.61
CA ASP A 290 -25.28 -2.91 -0.80
C ASP A 290 -25.62 -2.82 -2.29
N ARG A 291 -26.72 -3.47 -2.69
CA ARG A 291 -27.18 -3.54 -4.09
C ARG A 291 -28.43 -2.70 -4.35
N ALA A 292 -28.94 -2.06 -3.31
CA ALA A 292 -30.11 -1.20 -3.29
C ALA A 292 -29.69 0.27 -3.20
N LEU A 293 -28.57 0.58 -2.56
CA LEU A 293 -28.12 1.95 -2.29
C LEU A 293 -26.78 2.26 -2.95
N ALA A 294 -26.61 3.50 -3.40
CA ALA A 294 -25.36 4.01 -3.93
C ALA A 294 -25.00 5.34 -3.27
N TYR A 295 -23.73 5.47 -2.90
CA TYR A 295 -23.14 6.77 -2.55
C TYR A 295 -22.81 7.51 -3.85
N VAL A 296 -23.49 8.62 -4.11
CA VAL A 296 -23.46 9.30 -5.43
C VAL A 296 -22.72 10.64 -5.43
N ALA A 297 -22.51 11.26 -4.27
CA ALA A 297 -21.76 12.51 -4.19
C ALA A 297 -21.12 12.72 -2.80
N ALA A 298 -19.93 13.32 -2.78
CA ALA A 298 -19.24 13.76 -1.57
C ALA A 298 -19.04 15.28 -1.60
N ASN A 299 -19.44 15.95 -0.53
CA ASN A 299 -19.02 17.31 -0.17
C ASN A 299 -18.07 17.23 1.03
N ASP A 300 -17.61 18.37 1.54
CA ASP A 300 -16.66 18.43 2.67
C ASP A 300 -16.99 17.49 3.84
N GLU A 301 -18.21 17.60 4.37
CA GLU A 301 -18.69 16.87 5.57
C GLU A 301 -19.95 16.05 5.29
N HIS A 302 -20.40 15.98 4.04
CA HIS A 302 -21.67 15.36 3.68
C HIS A 302 -21.51 14.38 2.52
N GLY A 303 -22.15 13.22 2.66
CA GLY A 303 -22.27 12.23 1.62
C GLY A 303 -23.72 12.03 1.19
N ILE A 304 -23.99 11.97 -0.11
CA ILE A 304 -25.35 11.74 -0.62
C ILE A 304 -25.47 10.27 -1.01
N VAL A 305 -26.47 9.60 -0.46
CA VAL A 305 -26.85 8.22 -0.82
C VAL A 305 -28.24 8.21 -1.43
N GLU A 306 -28.35 7.56 -2.59
CA GLU A 306 -29.58 7.42 -3.35
C GLU A 306 -29.90 5.94 -3.59
N PRO A 307 -31.20 5.59 -3.74
CA PRO A 307 -31.58 4.28 -4.24
C PRO A 307 -31.07 4.05 -5.67
N LEU A 308 -30.54 2.87 -5.93
CA LEU A 308 -30.20 2.43 -7.28
C LEU A 308 -31.48 2.26 -8.12
N PRO A 309 -31.41 2.44 -9.45
CA PRO A 309 -32.57 2.23 -10.33
C PRO A 309 -33.26 0.88 -10.10
N GLY A 310 -34.57 0.90 -9.88
CA GLY A 310 -35.36 -0.29 -9.58
C GLY A 310 -35.48 -0.63 -8.08
N THR A 311 -34.88 0.16 -7.20
CA THR A 311 -34.99 0.05 -5.73
C THR A 311 -36.08 0.97 -5.19
N SER A 312 -36.76 0.55 -4.12
CA SER A 312 -37.77 1.38 -3.47
C SER A 312 -37.13 2.47 -2.62
N ALA A 313 -37.75 3.67 -2.59
CA ALA A 313 -37.39 4.71 -1.64
C ALA A 313 -37.67 4.29 -0.17
N ALA A 314 -38.47 3.24 0.04
CA ALA A 314 -38.71 2.65 1.35
C ALA A 314 -37.48 1.89 1.89
N ASP A 315 -36.50 1.58 1.05
CA ASP A 315 -35.26 0.90 1.43
C ASP A 315 -34.19 1.89 1.92
N LEU A 316 -34.49 3.19 1.95
CA LEU A 316 -33.59 4.20 2.48
C LEU A 316 -33.44 4.05 4.01
N PRO A 317 -32.21 4.15 4.55
CA PRO A 317 -31.98 4.10 5.99
C PRO A 317 -32.68 5.23 6.76
N ASP A 318 -33.15 4.94 7.97
CA ASP A 318 -33.79 5.93 8.84
C ASP A 318 -32.79 6.97 9.37
N LEU A 319 -33.31 8.15 9.73
CA LEU A 319 -32.54 9.19 10.43
C LEU A 319 -31.88 8.61 11.69
N GLY A 320 -30.58 8.83 11.85
CA GLY A 320 -29.78 8.31 12.97
C GLY A 320 -29.22 6.90 12.76
N SER A 321 -29.59 6.22 11.67
CA SER A 321 -29.02 4.90 11.35
C SER A 321 -27.53 4.98 11.07
N GLN A 322 -26.78 3.99 11.55
CA GLN A 322 -25.38 3.80 11.19
C GLN A 322 -25.27 3.12 9.84
N VAL A 323 -24.40 3.64 8.99
CA VAL A 323 -24.04 3.11 7.68
C VAL A 323 -22.55 2.87 7.64
N LEU A 324 -22.13 1.76 7.07
CA LEU A 324 -20.73 1.47 6.80
C LEU A 324 -20.43 1.76 5.33
N LEU A 325 -19.28 2.40 5.09
CA LEU A 325 -18.78 2.69 3.76
C LEU A 325 -17.42 2.03 3.56
N VAL A 326 -17.27 1.24 2.49
CA VAL A 326 -15.94 0.82 2.02
C VAL A 326 -15.33 2.01 1.28
N PRO A 327 -14.14 2.51 1.67
CA PRO A 327 -13.55 3.70 1.04
C PRO A 327 -13.24 3.47 -0.44
N GLY A 328 -13.21 4.55 -1.21
CA GLY A 328 -12.74 4.52 -2.61
C GLY A 328 -11.31 4.01 -2.73
N HIS A 329 -10.42 4.52 -1.86
CA HIS A 329 -9.00 4.21 -1.79
C HIS A 329 -8.55 4.25 -0.32
N CYS A 330 -7.94 3.16 0.18
CA CYS A 330 -7.62 3.04 1.60
C CYS A 330 -6.46 3.95 2.07
N ASP A 331 -5.33 4.00 1.36
CA ASP A 331 -4.12 4.75 1.75
C ASP A 331 -4.39 6.26 2.03
N PRO A 332 -4.96 7.04 1.09
CA PRO A 332 -5.24 8.45 1.33
C PRO A 332 -6.37 8.66 2.34
N THR A 333 -7.34 7.74 2.43
CA THR A 333 -8.41 7.79 3.43
C THR A 333 -7.84 7.67 4.83
N LEU A 334 -6.99 6.66 5.10
CA LEU A 334 -6.40 6.50 6.43
C LEU A 334 -5.48 7.66 6.84
N ASN A 335 -4.89 8.36 5.87
CA ASN A 335 -4.11 9.56 6.15
C ASN A 335 -4.96 10.76 6.66
N LEU A 336 -6.29 10.65 6.67
CA LEU A 336 -7.20 11.64 7.28
C LEU A 336 -7.52 11.36 8.75
N TYR A 337 -7.28 10.14 9.24
CA TYR A 337 -7.66 9.71 10.59
C TYR A 337 -6.45 9.61 11.51
N ASP A 338 -6.58 10.11 12.74
CA ASP A 338 -5.57 9.93 13.79
C ASP A 338 -5.62 8.53 14.43
N GLU A 339 -6.77 7.84 14.37
CA GLU A 339 -6.98 6.55 15.03
C GLU A 339 -7.80 5.57 14.17
N ILE A 340 -7.50 4.28 14.31
CA ILE A 340 -8.28 3.17 13.78
C ILE A 340 -9.04 2.52 14.93
N VAL A 341 -10.37 2.50 14.84
CA VAL A 341 -11.24 1.75 15.76
C VAL A 341 -11.32 0.29 15.31
N GLY A 342 -10.64 -0.61 16.01
CA GLY A 342 -10.68 -2.05 15.75
C GLY A 342 -11.87 -2.71 16.45
N VAL A 343 -12.65 -3.47 15.70
CA VAL A 343 -13.92 -4.08 16.13
C VAL A 343 -13.87 -5.59 15.96
N ARG A 344 -14.49 -6.32 16.90
CA ARG A 344 -14.88 -7.73 16.73
C ARG A 344 -16.37 -7.87 16.98
N GLY A 345 -17.10 -8.41 16.00
CA GLY A 345 -18.55 -8.43 16.03
C GLY A 345 -19.13 -7.02 16.23
N GLN A 346 -19.81 -6.80 17.35
CA GLN A 346 -20.41 -5.49 17.70
C GLN A 346 -19.63 -4.71 18.77
N SER A 347 -18.43 -5.15 19.14
CA SER A 347 -17.66 -4.54 20.24
C SER A 347 -16.34 -3.95 19.75
N VAL A 348 -16.04 -2.74 20.23
CA VAL A 348 -14.71 -2.14 20.06
C VAL A 348 -13.71 -2.93 20.89
N ALA A 349 -12.70 -3.48 20.22
CA ALA A 349 -11.65 -4.29 20.84
C ALA A 349 -10.38 -3.48 21.09
N CYS A 350 -10.09 -2.51 20.23
CA CYS A 350 -8.90 -1.64 20.37
C CYS A 350 -9.07 -0.31 19.65
N LEU A 351 -8.23 0.65 20.04
CA LEU A 351 -7.97 1.89 19.32
C LEU A 351 -6.49 1.90 18.97
N TRP A 352 -6.15 2.01 17.68
CA TRP A 352 -4.76 2.04 17.23
C TRP A 352 -4.43 3.39 16.60
N PRO A 353 -3.38 4.08 17.08
CA PRO A 353 -2.99 5.37 16.51
C PRO A 353 -2.38 5.21 15.11
N VAL A 354 -2.83 6.04 14.17
CA VAL A 354 -2.21 6.23 12.85
C VAL A 354 -0.99 7.12 13.02
N SER A 355 0.01 6.60 13.73
CA SER A 355 1.14 7.38 14.25
C SER A 355 2.01 8.02 13.15
N ALA A 356 1.92 7.53 11.91
CA ALA A 356 2.61 8.11 10.75
C ALA A 356 1.71 8.96 9.83
N ARG A 357 0.52 9.36 10.30
CA ARG A 357 -0.38 10.29 9.59
C ARG A 357 0.33 11.59 9.24
N GLY A 358 0.16 12.05 8.00
CA GLY A 358 0.74 13.30 7.51
C GLY A 358 2.27 13.29 7.34
N LEU A 359 2.96 12.22 7.75
CA LEU A 359 4.42 12.10 7.62
C LEU A 359 4.79 11.77 6.17
N SER A 360 4.92 12.83 5.37
CA SER A 360 5.16 12.75 3.92
C SER A 360 6.46 13.43 3.47
N ARG A 361 7.33 13.79 4.41
CA ARG A 361 8.65 14.41 4.16
C ARG A 361 9.72 13.36 3.92
#